data_AF-A0A964LI44-F1
#
_entry.id   AF-A0A964LI44-F1
#
_cell.length_a   1.000
_cell.length_b   1.000
_cell.length_c   1.000
_cell.angle_alpha   90.00
_cell.angle_beta   90.00
_cell.angle_gamma   90.00
#
_symmetry.space_group_name_H-M   'P 1'
#
loop_
_entity.id
_entity.type
_entity.pdbx_description
1 polymer ?
#
loop_
_entity_poly.entity_id
_entity_poly.type
_entity_poly.pdbx_seq_one_letter_code
_entity_poly.pdbx_strand_id
1 'polypeptide(L)'
;MTPSGCSSPAPRSNAAPFARSSREPGRRRSPNMARKSWFTLLVVGSLSGCNWYYNTLPSPDDLMKLVPWFDHMIKSPAVSPYQRSDVPRITPPGTVPITGGEADWNTGNLTGPIPLYGFDSLVGSRQVNPTDPARTLARGDTLYATFCATCHGDLGDGKGPVGVRLGAMSLVTDRAKSFTDGYLYSIVRYGRAGMPLYGDKMFRQHDRWAVVNYLRKLQGLTAPAPAPAAEGTVK
;
A
#
# COMPACT_ATOMS: atom_id res chain seq x y z
N MET A 1 -9.17 -5.84 -24.76
CA MET A 1 -10.21 -6.53 -25.55
C MET A 1 -10.65 -7.77 -24.77
N THR A 2 -11.98 -7.89 -24.55
CA THR A 2 -12.86 -9.04 -24.18
C THR A 2 -12.25 -10.39 -23.75
N PRO A 3 -12.93 -11.16 -22.86
CA PRO A 3 -14.01 -12.09 -23.28
C PRO A 3 -15.31 -11.92 -22.46
N SER A 4 -16.52 -12.19 -22.99
CA SER A 4 -17.20 -13.51 -23.13
C SER A 4 -17.55 -14.16 -21.78
N GLY A 5 -18.73 -14.72 -21.51
CA GLY A 5 -19.82 -15.11 -22.40
C GLY A 5 -21.02 -15.72 -21.68
N CYS A 6 -21.94 -16.22 -22.51
CA CYS A 6 -23.21 -16.89 -22.21
C CYS A 6 -23.11 -18.13 -21.31
N SER A 7 -24.23 -18.49 -20.67
CA SER A 7 -24.77 -19.86 -20.61
C SER A 7 -26.25 -19.88 -20.19
N SER A 8 -27.08 -20.57 -20.98
CA SER A 8 -28.51 -20.87 -20.75
C SER A 8 -28.67 -22.25 -20.06
N PRO A 9 -29.82 -22.96 -20.14
CA PRO A 9 -31.08 -22.82 -19.38
C PRO A 9 -31.49 -24.13 -18.64
N ALA A 10 -32.57 -24.10 -17.85
CA ALA A 10 -33.22 -25.31 -17.31
C ALA A 10 -34.54 -25.65 -18.07
N PRO A 11 -34.95 -26.94 -18.18
CA PRO A 11 -35.89 -27.37 -19.23
C PRO A 11 -37.36 -27.57 -18.81
N ARG A 12 -38.23 -27.20 -19.75
CA ARG A 12 -39.51 -27.77 -20.26
C ARG A 12 -40.37 -28.71 -19.39
N SER A 13 -41.66 -28.37 -19.29
CA SER A 13 -42.86 -29.19 -19.56
C SER A 13 -44.08 -28.24 -19.51
N ASN A 14 -45.22 -28.33 -20.20
CA ASN A 14 -45.86 -29.28 -21.11
C ASN A 14 -46.82 -28.50 -22.05
N ALA A 15 -47.30 -29.17 -23.09
CA ALA A 15 -47.96 -28.63 -24.28
C ALA A 15 -49.47 -28.31 -24.16
N ALA A 16 -49.88 -27.28 -24.93
CA ALA A 16 -51.09 -27.12 -25.79
C ALA A 16 -52.51 -27.13 -25.14
N PRO A 17 -53.60 -26.68 -25.82
CA PRO A 17 -53.72 -26.18 -27.20
C PRO A 17 -54.51 -24.86 -27.38
N PHE A 18 -54.54 -24.42 -28.65
CA PHE A 18 -55.39 -23.37 -29.23
C PHE A 18 -56.85 -23.39 -28.74
N ALA A 19 -57.35 -22.23 -28.29
CA ALA A 19 -58.78 -21.97 -28.15
C ALA A 19 -59.14 -20.59 -28.74
N ARG A 20 -60.29 -20.60 -29.41
CA ARG A 20 -60.82 -19.64 -30.38
C ARG A 20 -61.01 -18.23 -29.83
N SER A 21 -60.77 -17.28 -30.74
CA SER A 21 -61.44 -15.98 -30.83
C SER A 21 -62.95 -16.11 -30.51
N SER A 22 -63.35 -15.64 -29.33
CA SER A 22 -64.72 -15.25 -29.04
C SER A 22 -64.70 -13.78 -28.60
N ARG A 23 -65.34 -12.93 -29.41
CA ARG A 23 -65.66 -11.56 -29.04
C ARG A 23 -66.79 -11.64 -28.01
N GLU A 24 -66.55 -11.13 -26.81
CA GLU A 24 -67.63 -10.81 -25.86
C GLU A 24 -67.62 -9.32 -25.49
N PRO A 25 -68.79 -8.76 -25.14
CA PRO A 25 -69.09 -7.35 -25.22
C PRO A 25 -68.71 -6.56 -23.95
N GLY A 26 -68.27 -5.32 -24.16
CA GLY A 26 -68.59 -4.19 -23.29
C GLY A 26 -68.19 -4.25 -21.81
N ARG A 27 -66.89 -4.29 -21.48
CA ARG A 27 -66.41 -4.00 -20.12
C ARG A 27 -66.50 -2.49 -19.84
N ARG A 28 -67.51 -2.06 -19.08
CA ARG A 28 -67.59 -0.69 -18.53
C ARG A 28 -66.33 -0.41 -17.70
N ARG A 29 -65.52 0.57 -18.12
CA ARG A 29 -64.35 1.05 -17.36
C ARG A 29 -64.84 1.77 -16.10
N SER A 30 -64.41 1.35 -14.92
CA SER A 30 -64.70 2.07 -13.68
C SER A 30 -63.84 3.34 -13.60
N PRO A 31 -64.37 4.48 -13.12
CA PRO A 31 -63.67 5.78 -13.12
C PRO A 31 -62.52 5.87 -12.10
N ASN A 32 -62.27 4.83 -11.30
CA ASN A 32 -61.32 4.86 -10.18
C ASN A 32 -59.87 4.55 -10.54
N MET A 33 -59.56 4.18 -11.79
CA MET A 33 -58.19 3.86 -12.21
C MET A 33 -57.32 5.13 -12.39
N ALA A 34 -57.93 6.26 -12.77
CA ALA A 34 -57.24 7.53 -12.93
C ALA A 34 -56.73 8.08 -11.58
N ARG A 35 -57.55 8.06 -10.51
CA ARG A 35 -57.13 8.58 -9.18
C ARG A 35 -55.97 7.80 -8.56
N LYS A 36 -55.89 6.48 -8.77
CA LYS A 36 -54.78 5.66 -8.25
C LYS A 36 -53.46 5.95 -8.98
N SER A 37 -53.47 6.17 -10.29
CA SER A 37 -52.27 6.52 -11.06
C SER A 37 -51.68 7.89 -10.71
N TRP A 38 -52.52 8.89 -10.42
CA TRP A 38 -52.06 10.23 -10.02
C TRP A 38 -51.41 10.25 -8.64
N PHE A 39 -51.93 9.47 -7.68
CA PHE A 39 -51.32 9.33 -6.36
C PHE A 39 -49.95 8.64 -6.42
N THR A 40 -49.78 7.59 -7.23
CA THR A 40 -48.48 6.94 -7.41
C THR A 40 -47.47 7.82 -8.14
N LEU A 41 -47.89 8.64 -9.12
CA LEU A 41 -47.01 9.58 -9.81
C LEU A 41 -46.55 10.74 -8.89
N LEU A 42 -47.42 11.24 -8.02
CA LEU A 42 -47.06 12.26 -7.03
C LEU A 42 -46.07 11.74 -5.98
N VAL A 43 -46.23 10.50 -5.51
CA VAL A 43 -45.33 9.89 -4.52
C VAL A 43 -43.94 9.60 -5.12
N VAL A 44 -43.86 9.08 -6.35
CA VAL A 44 -42.57 8.84 -7.03
C VAL A 44 -41.86 10.17 -7.39
N GLY A 45 -42.60 11.19 -7.83
CA GLY A 45 -42.05 12.52 -8.08
C GLY A 45 -41.52 13.22 -6.82
N SER A 46 -42.17 13.02 -5.68
CA SER A 46 -41.73 13.54 -4.37
C SER A 46 -40.42 12.90 -3.88
N LEU A 47 -40.27 11.57 -4.05
CA LEU A 47 -39.07 10.87 -3.60
C LEU A 47 -37.85 11.14 -4.49
N SER A 48 -38.04 11.25 -5.81
CA SER A 48 -36.97 11.70 -6.71
C SER A 48 -36.61 13.18 -6.51
N GLY A 49 -37.57 14.02 -6.12
CA GLY A 49 -37.34 15.45 -5.84
C GLY A 49 -36.41 15.69 -4.65
N CYS A 50 -36.58 14.93 -3.56
CA CYS A 50 -35.66 15.03 -2.40
C CYS A 50 -34.24 14.56 -2.76
N ASN A 51 -34.10 13.45 -3.48
CA ASN A 51 -32.77 12.97 -3.90
C ASN A 51 -32.10 13.93 -4.89
N TRP A 52 -32.86 14.57 -5.78
CA TRP A 52 -32.33 15.63 -6.65
C TRP A 52 -31.86 16.83 -5.83
N TYR A 53 -32.71 17.36 -4.94
CA TYR A 53 -32.38 18.51 -4.08
C TYR A 53 -31.11 18.30 -3.24
N TYR A 54 -30.93 17.12 -2.62
CA TYR A 54 -29.74 16.81 -1.82
C TYR A 54 -28.48 16.53 -2.64
N ASN A 55 -28.60 16.06 -3.89
CA ASN A 55 -27.44 15.80 -4.76
C ASN A 55 -27.10 16.97 -5.71
N THR A 56 -27.96 17.98 -5.83
CA THR A 56 -27.72 19.19 -6.64
C THR A 56 -27.35 20.41 -5.83
N LEU A 57 -27.63 20.43 -4.52
CA LEU A 57 -27.07 21.44 -3.64
C LEU A 57 -25.55 21.17 -3.55
N PRO A 58 -24.71 22.15 -3.92
CA PRO A 58 -23.27 22.02 -3.70
C PRO A 58 -23.04 21.74 -2.22
N SER A 59 -22.09 20.86 -1.91
CA SER A 59 -21.71 20.61 -0.51
C SER A 59 -21.40 21.94 0.19
N PRO A 60 -21.55 22.06 1.51
CA PRO A 60 -21.17 23.27 2.22
C PRO A 60 -19.77 23.78 1.84
N ASP A 61 -18.84 22.87 1.56
CA ASP A 61 -17.49 23.19 1.07
C ASP A 61 -17.46 23.80 -0.34
N ASP A 62 -18.36 23.38 -1.23
CA ASP A 62 -18.50 23.94 -2.58
C ASP A 62 -19.22 25.30 -2.56
N LEU A 63 -20.18 25.51 -1.66
CA LEU A 63 -20.80 26.83 -1.43
C LEU A 63 -19.81 27.83 -0.85
N MET A 64 -18.91 27.39 0.04
CA MET A 64 -17.86 28.24 0.62
C MET A 64 -16.84 28.71 -0.43
N LYS A 65 -16.63 27.96 -1.53
CA LYS A 65 -15.80 28.41 -2.67
C LYS A 65 -16.43 29.56 -3.47
N LEU A 66 -17.75 29.77 -3.38
CA LEU A 66 -18.45 30.85 -4.08
C LEU A 66 -18.42 32.18 -3.32
N VAL A 67 -18.07 32.16 -2.02
CA VAL A 67 -17.93 33.36 -1.20
C VAL A 67 -16.51 33.89 -1.34
N PRO A 68 -16.30 35.01 -2.08
CA PRO A 68 -14.96 35.49 -2.43
C PRO A 68 -14.11 35.88 -1.22
N TRP A 69 -14.74 36.10 -0.06
CA TRP A 69 -14.04 36.42 1.17
C TRP A 69 -13.20 35.27 1.72
N PHE A 70 -13.51 34.00 1.45
CA PHE A 70 -12.71 32.86 1.92
C PHE A 70 -11.66 32.37 0.91
N ASP A 71 -11.57 32.97 -0.28
CA ASP A 71 -10.69 32.51 -1.36
C ASP A 71 -9.21 32.54 -0.94
N HIS A 72 -8.83 33.51 -0.10
CA HIS A 72 -7.48 33.63 0.46
C HIS A 72 -7.12 32.53 1.49
N MET A 73 -8.13 31.93 2.14
CA MET A 73 -7.92 30.78 3.04
C MET A 73 -7.83 29.47 2.27
N ILE A 74 -8.68 29.30 1.24
CA ILE A 74 -8.71 28.11 0.37
C ILE A 74 -7.44 28.04 -0.50
N LYS A 75 -6.98 29.17 -1.03
CA LYS A 75 -5.79 29.28 -1.87
C LYS A 75 -4.57 29.79 -1.09
N SER A 76 -4.56 29.59 0.22
CA SER A 76 -3.43 29.97 1.04
C SER A 76 -2.15 29.25 0.56
N PRO A 77 -0.99 29.93 0.58
CA PRO A 77 0.26 29.31 0.16
C PRO A 77 0.63 28.19 1.15
N ALA A 78 0.30 26.96 0.79
CA ALA A 78 0.76 25.77 1.49
C ALA A 78 2.13 25.37 0.93
N VAL A 79 3.06 25.07 1.82
CA VAL A 79 4.35 24.48 1.45
C VAL A 79 4.25 22.98 1.63
N SER A 80 4.21 22.26 0.51
CA SER A 80 4.22 20.80 0.52
C SER A 80 5.63 20.26 0.76
N PRO A 81 5.78 19.07 1.38
CA PRO A 81 7.04 18.37 1.39
C PRO A 81 7.57 18.23 -0.04
N TYR A 82 8.87 18.48 -0.24
CA TYR A 82 9.56 18.47 -1.54
C TYR A 82 9.17 19.58 -2.55
N GLN A 83 8.34 20.56 -2.20
CA GLN A 83 7.98 21.65 -3.13
C GLN A 83 9.15 22.58 -3.44
N ARG A 84 10.08 22.78 -2.49
CA ARG A 84 11.26 23.65 -2.63
C ARG A 84 12.46 23.10 -1.84
N SER A 85 13.66 23.61 -2.13
CA SER A 85 14.94 23.11 -1.59
C SER A 85 15.17 23.50 -0.12
N ASP A 86 14.60 24.60 0.31
CA ASP A 86 14.72 25.23 1.63
C ASP A 86 13.70 24.74 2.66
N VAL A 87 12.77 23.85 2.29
CA VAL A 87 11.96 23.13 3.26
C VAL A 87 12.84 22.14 4.01
N PRO A 88 12.97 22.24 5.35
CA PRO A 88 13.76 21.29 6.13
C PRO A 88 13.25 19.87 5.91
N ARG A 89 14.15 18.98 5.50
CA ARG A 89 13.84 17.56 5.19
C ARG A 89 14.41 16.60 6.22
N ILE A 90 15.26 17.13 7.08
CA ILE A 90 16.10 16.37 8.00
C ILE A 90 15.68 16.80 9.40
N THR A 91 15.25 15.85 10.21
CA THR A 91 15.02 16.10 11.63
C THR A 91 16.36 16.36 12.33
N PRO A 92 16.41 17.28 13.30
CA PRO A 92 17.62 17.52 14.09
C PRO A 92 18.17 16.21 14.70
N PRO A 93 19.50 16.02 14.79
CA PRO A 93 20.10 14.85 15.42
C PRO A 93 19.58 14.63 16.85
N GLY A 94 19.37 13.37 17.24
CA GLY A 94 18.85 13.01 18.57
C GLY A 94 17.33 13.07 18.72
N THR A 95 16.59 13.45 17.67
CA THR A 95 15.12 13.41 17.68
C THR A 95 14.62 11.96 17.71
N VAL A 96 13.66 11.67 18.58
CA VAL A 96 13.01 10.34 18.70
C VAL A 96 11.51 10.44 18.41
N PRO A 97 10.92 9.49 17.64
CA PRO A 97 9.48 9.46 17.41
C PRO A 97 8.68 9.18 18.69
N ILE A 98 7.58 9.92 18.91
CA ILE A 98 6.71 9.76 20.09
C ILE A 98 5.98 8.41 20.10
N THR A 99 5.73 7.82 18.94
CA THR A 99 5.06 6.52 18.79
C THR A 99 5.99 5.35 19.14
N GLY A 100 7.23 5.65 19.55
CA GLY A 100 8.30 4.67 19.58
C GLY A 100 8.71 4.23 18.18
N GLY A 101 9.67 3.30 18.16
CA GLY A 101 10.27 2.79 16.93
C GLY A 101 11.69 3.29 16.72
N GLU A 102 12.27 2.82 15.63
CA GLU A 102 13.62 3.15 15.22
C GLU A 102 13.71 4.62 14.81
N ALA A 103 14.74 5.29 15.32
CA ALA A 103 15.01 6.69 15.01
C ALA A 103 15.12 6.89 13.49
N ASP A 104 14.75 8.08 13.01
CA ASP A 104 14.87 8.44 11.59
C ASP A 104 16.28 8.10 11.07
N TRP A 105 16.37 7.67 9.81
CA TRP A 105 17.62 7.20 9.18
C TRP A 105 18.74 8.25 9.27
N ASN A 106 18.38 9.52 9.43
CA ASN A 106 19.29 10.66 9.60
C ASN A 106 19.50 11.13 11.06
N THR A 107 18.71 10.62 12.02
CA THR A 107 18.84 10.96 13.45
C THR A 107 19.77 10.03 14.21
N GLY A 108 20.14 8.90 13.60
CA GLY A 108 21.30 8.15 14.04
C GLY A 108 22.49 9.11 14.04
N ASN A 109 23.14 9.24 15.20
CA ASN A 109 24.31 10.08 15.44
C ASN A 109 25.39 9.89 14.34
N LEU A 110 25.26 10.60 13.21
CA LEU A 110 26.32 10.84 12.22
C LEU A 110 27.33 11.87 12.75
N THR A 111 27.07 12.43 13.93
CA THR A 111 27.90 13.43 14.64
C THR A 111 29.06 12.83 15.44
N GLY A 112 29.36 11.54 15.29
CA GLY A 112 30.62 10.94 15.73
C GLY A 112 31.40 10.38 14.53
N PRO A 113 32.72 10.16 14.64
CA PRO A 113 33.49 9.39 13.67
C PRO A 113 33.11 7.92 13.83
N ILE A 114 31.87 7.57 13.52
CA ILE A 114 31.44 6.19 13.35
C ILE A 114 31.75 5.89 11.90
N PRO A 115 32.86 5.20 11.60
CA PRO A 115 33.16 4.85 10.22
C PRO A 115 31.96 4.08 9.66
N LEU A 116 31.80 4.08 8.34
CA LEU A 116 30.93 3.18 7.58
C LEU A 116 31.02 1.69 7.98
N TYR A 117 31.94 1.33 8.89
CA TYR A 117 32.21 0.02 9.48
C TYR A 117 31.73 -0.15 10.95
N GLY A 118 31.34 0.92 11.64
CA GLY A 118 31.04 0.90 13.09
C GLY A 118 29.60 0.51 13.46
N PHE A 119 28.64 0.69 12.55
CA PHE A 119 27.26 0.24 12.78
C PHE A 119 27.09 -1.28 12.64
N ASP A 120 27.99 -1.89 11.87
CA ASP A 120 28.10 -3.32 11.53
C ASP A 120 28.24 -4.21 12.78
N SER A 121 28.87 -3.71 13.86
CA SER A 121 29.30 -4.54 14.99
C SER A 121 28.50 -4.39 16.28
N LEU A 122 27.86 -3.24 16.53
CA LEU A 122 27.29 -2.97 17.87
C LEU A 122 25.77 -2.92 17.94
N VAL A 123 25.08 -2.52 16.87
CA VAL A 123 23.62 -2.32 16.89
C VAL A 123 22.90 -3.21 15.89
N GLY A 124 23.41 -3.34 14.66
CA GLY A 124 22.81 -4.17 13.61
C GLY A 124 22.83 -5.66 13.95
N SER A 125 24.02 -6.21 14.25
CA SER A 125 24.23 -7.65 14.52
C SER A 125 23.41 -8.21 15.69
N ARG A 126 22.98 -7.36 16.64
CA ARG A 126 22.17 -7.73 17.81
C ARG A 126 20.66 -7.67 17.55
N GLN A 127 20.22 -7.09 16.43
CA GLN A 127 18.81 -7.06 16.10
C GLN A 127 18.33 -8.45 15.73
N VAL A 128 17.25 -8.88 16.39
CA VAL A 128 16.53 -10.09 16.04
C VAL A 128 15.36 -9.70 15.17
N ASN A 129 15.11 -10.46 14.10
CA ASN A 129 14.00 -10.21 13.21
C ASN A 129 12.66 -10.46 13.94
N PRO A 130 11.82 -9.43 14.14
CA PRO A 130 10.57 -9.58 14.86
C PRO A 130 9.42 -10.06 13.95
N THR A 131 9.68 -10.25 12.64
CA THR A 131 8.64 -10.49 11.65
C THR A 131 8.50 -11.97 11.29
N ASP A 132 7.26 -12.40 11.07
CA ASP A 132 6.98 -13.72 10.51
C ASP A 132 7.36 -13.76 9.02
N PRO A 133 8.32 -14.61 8.61
CA PRO A 133 8.70 -14.74 7.21
C PRO A 133 7.51 -15.07 6.31
N ALA A 134 6.59 -15.95 6.72
CA ALA A 134 5.48 -16.40 5.89
C ALA A 134 4.56 -15.23 5.46
N ARG A 135 4.43 -14.21 6.32
CA ARG A 135 3.60 -13.02 6.06
C ARG A 135 4.34 -11.92 5.30
N THR A 136 5.66 -11.95 5.26
CA THR A 136 6.48 -10.86 4.72
C THR A 136 7.16 -11.18 3.40
N LEU A 137 7.23 -12.45 3.00
CA LEU A 137 7.92 -12.88 1.77
C LEU A 137 7.43 -12.18 0.50
N ALA A 138 6.12 -12.03 0.31
CA ALA A 138 5.58 -11.36 -0.89
C ALA A 138 5.97 -9.88 -0.95
N ARG A 139 5.99 -9.21 0.21
CA ARG A 139 6.46 -7.83 0.32
C ARG A 139 7.96 -7.73 0.06
N GLY A 140 8.73 -8.66 0.63
CA GLY A 140 10.17 -8.76 0.45
C GLY A 140 10.58 -8.98 -1.00
N ASP A 141 9.87 -9.85 -1.72
CA ASP A 141 10.07 -10.11 -3.14
C ASP A 141 9.88 -8.83 -3.98
N THR A 142 8.76 -8.14 -3.77
CA THR A 142 8.48 -6.86 -4.46
C THR A 142 9.58 -5.83 -4.20
N LEU A 143 10.01 -5.69 -2.95
CA LEU A 143 11.05 -4.74 -2.56
C LEU A 143 12.42 -5.14 -3.10
N TYR A 144 12.75 -6.44 -3.10
CA TYR A 144 13.99 -6.96 -3.65
C TYR A 144 14.07 -6.70 -5.16
N ALA A 145 13.01 -7.02 -5.89
CA ALA A 145 12.91 -6.73 -7.33
C ALA A 145 13.03 -5.24 -7.63
N THR A 146 12.46 -4.38 -6.76
CA THR A 146 12.47 -2.92 -6.97
C THR A 146 13.85 -2.29 -6.68
N PHE A 147 14.52 -2.70 -5.60
CA PHE A 147 15.68 -1.98 -5.08
C PHE A 147 17.00 -2.77 -5.12
N CYS A 148 16.95 -4.10 -5.12
CA CYS A 148 18.12 -4.95 -4.94
C CYS A 148 18.54 -5.66 -6.22
N ALA A 149 17.59 -6.20 -6.99
CA ALA A 149 17.82 -7.04 -8.16
C ALA A 149 18.60 -6.33 -9.28
N THR A 150 18.42 -5.02 -9.44
CA THR A 150 19.16 -4.20 -10.42
C THR A 150 20.68 -4.32 -10.27
N CYS A 151 21.17 -4.50 -9.03
CA CYS A 151 22.59 -4.70 -8.73
C CYS A 151 22.92 -6.15 -8.41
N HIS A 152 22.12 -6.82 -7.57
CA HIS A 152 22.43 -8.17 -7.10
C HIS A 152 21.90 -9.30 -7.99
N GLY A 153 21.12 -8.99 -9.03
CA GLY A 153 20.44 -9.96 -9.89
C GLY A 153 19.19 -10.55 -9.25
N ASP A 154 18.27 -11.08 -10.05
CA ASP A 154 17.04 -11.71 -9.53
C ASP A 154 17.32 -12.95 -8.68
N LEU A 155 18.43 -13.62 -8.96
CA LEU A 155 18.92 -14.80 -8.23
C LEU A 155 19.96 -14.45 -7.17
N GLY A 156 20.18 -13.17 -6.87
CA GLY A 156 21.19 -12.74 -5.90
C GLY A 156 22.63 -13.16 -6.25
N ASP A 157 22.93 -13.45 -7.50
CA ASP A 157 24.24 -13.94 -7.95
C ASP A 157 25.26 -12.81 -8.24
N GLY A 158 24.87 -11.56 -8.03
CA GLY A 158 25.69 -10.37 -8.29
C GLY A 158 25.71 -9.94 -9.76
N LYS A 159 24.93 -10.60 -10.63
CA LYS A 159 24.93 -10.35 -12.08
C LYS A 159 23.78 -9.45 -12.54
N GLY A 160 23.31 -8.56 -11.66
CA GLY A 160 22.35 -7.53 -12.04
C GLY A 160 22.90 -6.62 -13.15
N PRO A 161 22.05 -5.99 -13.97
CA PRO A 161 22.47 -5.15 -15.10
C PRO A 161 23.44 -4.03 -14.71
N VAL A 162 23.33 -3.50 -13.49
CA VAL A 162 24.27 -2.52 -12.93
C VAL A 162 25.38 -3.19 -12.13
N GLY A 163 25.08 -4.34 -11.51
CA GLY A 163 26.01 -5.08 -10.64
C GLY A 163 27.29 -5.52 -11.31
N VAL A 164 27.21 -5.97 -12.57
CA VAL A 164 28.39 -6.39 -13.35
C VAL A 164 29.41 -5.26 -13.52
N ARG A 165 28.94 -4.01 -13.62
CA ARG A 165 29.82 -2.83 -13.78
C ARG A 165 30.39 -2.34 -12.45
N LEU A 166 29.61 -2.44 -11.37
CA LEU A 166 30.01 -1.95 -10.04
C LEU A 166 30.69 -3.03 -9.18
N GLY A 167 30.73 -4.28 -9.63
CA GLY A 167 31.26 -5.40 -8.85
C GLY A 167 30.36 -5.77 -7.66
N ALA A 168 29.05 -5.83 -7.88
CA ALA A 168 28.11 -6.22 -6.82
C ALA A 168 28.41 -7.64 -6.33
N MET A 169 28.41 -7.83 -5.01
CA MET A 169 28.65 -9.15 -4.44
C MET A 169 27.48 -10.10 -4.70
N SER A 170 27.79 -11.38 -4.86
CA SER A 170 26.82 -12.46 -4.82
C SER A 170 26.34 -12.68 -3.38
N LEU A 171 25.02 -12.61 -3.21
CA LEU A 171 24.31 -12.79 -1.95
C LEU A 171 24.06 -14.27 -1.60
N VAL A 172 24.35 -15.20 -2.52
CA VAL A 172 24.15 -16.65 -2.33
C VAL A 172 25.43 -17.40 -1.96
N THR A 173 26.55 -16.70 -1.79
CA THR A 173 27.82 -17.27 -1.32
C THR A 173 27.72 -17.72 0.14
N ASP A 174 28.54 -18.70 0.55
CA ASP A 174 28.57 -19.16 1.94
C ASP A 174 28.93 -18.03 2.92
N ARG A 175 29.79 -17.10 2.49
CA ARG A 175 30.09 -15.89 3.25
C ARG A 175 28.85 -15.03 3.46
N ALA A 176 28.07 -14.76 2.41
CA ALA A 176 26.84 -13.98 2.53
C ALA A 176 25.76 -14.69 3.37
N LYS A 177 25.69 -16.02 3.30
CA LYS A 177 24.81 -16.84 4.14
C LYS A 177 25.20 -16.77 5.63
N SER A 178 26.50 -16.68 5.94
CA SER A 178 27.02 -16.64 7.31
C SER A 178 26.71 -15.35 8.08
N PHE A 179 26.29 -14.28 7.41
CA PHE A 179 25.90 -13.04 8.07
C PHE A 179 24.67 -13.23 8.95
N THR A 180 24.52 -12.45 10.02
CA THR A 180 23.31 -12.48 10.85
C THR A 180 22.18 -11.66 10.21
N ASP A 181 20.92 -11.94 10.56
CA ASP A 181 19.78 -11.21 9.99
C ASP A 181 19.84 -9.71 10.33
N GLY A 182 20.18 -9.37 11.56
CA GLY A 182 20.37 -7.99 11.99
C GLY A 182 21.54 -7.29 11.28
N TYR A 183 22.58 -8.04 10.92
CA TYR A 183 23.68 -7.51 10.12
C TYR A 183 23.24 -7.18 8.68
N LEU A 184 22.48 -8.07 8.05
CA LEU A 184 21.87 -7.81 6.74
C LEU A 184 20.91 -6.62 6.79
N TYR A 185 20.12 -6.51 7.86
CA TYR A 185 19.25 -5.36 8.10
C TYR A 185 20.03 -4.04 8.18
N SER A 186 21.17 -4.01 8.89
CA SER A 186 22.01 -2.81 8.94
C SER A 186 22.63 -2.45 7.60
N ILE A 187 23.02 -3.41 6.77
CA ILE A 187 23.52 -3.14 5.42
C ILE A 187 22.44 -2.48 4.56
N VAL A 188 21.20 -2.98 4.61
CA VAL A 188 20.07 -2.35 3.89
C VAL A 188 19.83 -0.93 4.39
N ARG A 189 19.86 -0.73 5.72
CA ARG A 189 19.57 0.57 6.31
C ARG A 189 20.63 1.62 6.04
N TYR A 190 21.91 1.29 6.26
CA TYR A 190 23.02 2.24 6.27
C TYR A 190 23.93 2.18 5.06
N GLY A 191 23.78 1.14 4.22
CA GLY A 191 24.74 0.85 3.17
C GLY A 191 26.03 0.25 3.72
N ARG A 192 26.89 -0.20 2.83
CA ARG A 192 28.22 -0.74 3.17
C ARG A 192 29.16 -0.67 1.98
N ALA A 193 30.35 -0.12 2.19
CA ALA A 193 31.35 0.07 1.14
C ALA A 193 30.76 0.79 -0.08
N GLY A 194 30.70 0.13 -1.25
CA GLY A 194 30.11 0.68 -2.47
C GLY A 194 28.58 0.60 -2.56
N MET A 195 27.90 -0.04 -1.60
CA MET A 195 26.44 -0.11 -1.56
C MET A 195 25.87 1.12 -0.86
N PRO A 196 24.96 1.89 -1.51
CA PRO A 196 24.32 3.04 -0.89
C PRO A 196 23.35 2.62 0.22
N LEU A 197 22.96 3.57 1.06
CA LEU A 197 21.92 3.38 2.06
C LEU A 197 20.54 3.30 1.39
N TYR A 198 19.65 2.44 1.91
CA TYR A 198 18.26 2.33 1.46
C TYR A 198 17.25 2.62 2.59
N GLY A 199 17.71 3.00 3.78
CA GLY A 199 16.82 3.36 4.91
C GLY A 199 15.88 4.53 4.61
N ASP A 200 16.29 5.43 3.72
CA ASP A 200 15.50 6.57 3.26
C ASP A 200 14.40 6.19 2.24
N LYS A 201 14.62 5.12 1.46
CA LYS A 201 13.63 4.59 0.49
C LYS A 201 12.70 3.57 1.13
N MET A 202 13.24 2.73 2.01
CA MET A 202 12.49 1.74 2.78
C MET A 202 12.24 2.24 4.19
N PHE A 203 11.46 3.30 4.37
CA PHE A 203 11.29 3.98 5.67
C PHE A 203 10.76 3.06 6.78
N ARG A 204 9.86 2.12 6.46
CA ARG A 204 9.28 1.19 7.42
C ARG A 204 10.27 0.09 7.79
N GLN A 205 10.47 -0.14 9.08
CA GLN A 205 11.30 -1.25 9.57
C GLN A 205 10.84 -2.61 9.03
N HIS A 206 9.52 -2.84 8.98
CA HIS A 206 8.94 -4.07 8.45
C HIS A 206 9.33 -4.34 6.99
N ASP A 207 9.49 -3.29 6.17
CA ASP A 207 9.89 -3.45 4.78
C ASP A 207 11.34 -3.94 4.66
N ARG A 208 12.25 -3.41 5.50
CA ARG A 208 13.64 -3.85 5.55
C ARG A 208 13.75 -5.31 6.03
N TRP A 209 12.98 -5.69 7.06
CA TRP A 209 12.92 -7.09 7.51
C TRP A 209 12.32 -8.03 6.47
N ALA A 210 11.30 -7.58 5.73
CA ALA A 210 10.73 -8.37 4.64
C ALA A 210 11.76 -8.69 3.56
N VAL A 211 12.63 -7.73 3.21
CA VAL A 211 13.75 -7.97 2.27
C VAL A 211 14.74 -8.98 2.82
N VAL A 212 15.10 -8.90 4.11
CA VAL A 212 15.98 -9.89 4.76
C VAL A 212 15.35 -11.29 4.70
N ASN A 213 14.06 -11.43 5.01
CA ASN A 213 13.35 -12.70 4.91
C ASN A 213 13.33 -13.26 3.49
N TYR A 214 13.09 -12.41 2.49
CA TYR A 214 13.14 -12.82 1.09
C TYR A 214 14.55 -13.25 0.67
N LEU A 215 15.58 -12.54 1.11
CA LEU A 215 16.96 -12.94 0.88
C LEU A 215 17.29 -14.30 1.50
N ARG A 216 16.80 -14.59 2.71
CA ARG A 216 16.97 -15.92 3.33
C ARG A 216 16.31 -17.01 2.52
N LYS A 217 15.06 -16.81 2.09
CA LYS A 217 14.37 -17.72 1.17
C LYS A 217 15.20 -17.96 -0.09
N LEU A 218 15.76 -16.91 -0.67
CA LEU A 218 16.60 -16.97 -1.87
C LEU A 218 17.91 -17.75 -1.64
N GLN A 219 18.48 -17.66 -0.44
CA GLN A 219 19.61 -18.47 0.00
C GLN A 219 19.27 -19.94 0.31
N GLY A 220 18.00 -20.33 0.26
CA GLY A 220 17.51 -21.64 0.69
C GLY A 220 17.47 -21.81 2.21
N LEU A 221 17.62 -20.72 2.97
CA LEU A 221 17.54 -20.70 4.42
C LEU A 221 16.13 -20.26 4.81
N THR A 222 15.41 -21.07 5.59
CA THR A 222 14.21 -20.54 6.23
C THR A 222 14.67 -19.57 7.31
N ALA A 223 14.26 -18.30 7.23
CA ALA A 223 14.57 -17.33 8.27
C ALA A 223 14.09 -17.89 9.62
N PRO A 224 14.93 -17.85 10.68
CA PRO A 224 14.57 -18.41 11.97
C PRO A 224 13.27 -17.78 12.47
N ALA A 225 12.44 -18.59 13.13
CA ALA A 225 11.18 -18.14 13.70
C ALA A 225 11.42 -16.89 14.57
N PRO A 226 10.50 -15.90 14.56
CA PRO A 226 10.66 -14.69 15.34
C PRO A 226 10.90 -15.08 16.81
N ALA A 227 12.00 -14.61 17.40
CA ALA A 227 12.19 -14.77 18.83
C ALA A 227 11.03 -14.07 19.55
N PRO A 228 10.54 -14.60 20.69
CA PRO A 228 9.52 -13.91 21.47
C PRO A 228 10.00 -12.49 21.72
N ALA A 229 9.12 -11.52 21.41
CA ALA A 229 9.41 -10.11 21.64
C ALA A 229 9.84 -9.98 23.10
N ALA A 230 11.07 -9.52 23.33
CA ALA A 230 11.49 -9.17 24.67
C ALA A 230 10.57 -8.04 25.12
N GLU A 231 9.65 -8.35 26.05
CA GLU A 231 8.90 -7.34 26.78
C GLU A 231 9.92 -6.45 27.47
N GLY A 232 10.20 -5.30 26.85
CA GLY A 232 11.03 -4.28 27.45
C GLY A 232 10.31 -3.76 28.67
N THR A 233 10.79 -4.14 29.86
CA THR A 233 10.50 -3.42 31.10
C THR A 233 10.93 -1.97 30.91
N VAL A 234 9.95 -1.10 30.69
CA VAL A 234 10.11 0.34 30.82
C VAL A 234 10.49 0.60 32.27
N LYS A 235 11.74 1.04 32.49
CA LYS A 235 12.18 1.67 33.74
C LYS A 235 12.19 3.17 33.54
#